data_AF-A0A527W9V2-F1
#
_entry.id   AF-A0A527W9V2-F1
#
_cell.length_a   1.000
_cell.length_b   1.000
_cell.length_c   1.000
_cell.angle_alpha   90.00
_cell.angle_beta   90.00
_cell.angle_gamma   90.00
#
_symmetry.space_group_name_H-M   'P 1'
#
loop_
_entity.id
_entity.type
_entity.pdbx_description
1 polymer ?
#
loop_
_entity_poly.entity_id
_entity_poly.type
_entity_poly.pdbx_seq_one_letter_code
_entity_poly.pdbx_strand_id
1 'polypeptide(L)' 'GYDKEIIALYAAWLQHVNPALEEKTAKRLGLVMMEVGHACRLVGLKRDRKTFDLIEDDVEAMWLALVTPYLNLD' A
#
# COMPACT_ATOMS: atom_id res chain seq x y z
N GLY A 1 15.39 8.22 -4.47
CA GLY A 1 14.62 7.97 -5.71
C GLY A 1 13.22 7.73 -5.23
N TYR A 2 12.26 8.54 -5.69
CA TYR A 2 10.98 8.75 -5.01
C TYR A 2 10.28 7.43 -4.60
N ASP A 3 10.27 6.44 -5.47
CA ASP A 3 9.69 5.11 -5.21
C ASP A 3 10.34 4.39 -4.02
N LYS A 4 11.67 4.48 -3.87
CA LYS A 4 12.38 3.85 -2.73
C LYS A 4 12.02 4.49 -1.39
N GLU A 5 11.75 5.79 -1.38
CA GLU A 5 11.36 6.53 -0.18
C GLU A 5 9.91 6.19 0.22
N ILE A 6 9.00 6.05 -0.75
CA ILE A 6 7.63 5.59 -0.51
C ILE A 6 7.62 4.14 0.02
N ILE A 7 8.41 3.25 -0.58
CA ILE A 7 8.54 1.86 -0.11
C ILE A 7 9.04 1.83 1.33
N ALA A 8 10.06 2.64 1.64
CA ALA A 8 10.60 2.73 2.99
C ALA A 8 9.56 3.29 3.98
N LEU A 9 8.76 4.28 3.58
CA LEU A 9 7.68 4.83 4.39
C LEU A 9 6.62 3.77 4.71
N TYR A 10 6.13 3.04 3.70
CA TYR A 10 5.15 1.97 3.93
C TYR A 10 5.72 0.83 4.78
N ALA A 11 6.97 0.43 4.54
CA ALA A 11 7.64 -0.58 5.35
C ALA A 11 7.77 -0.13 6.81
N ALA A 12 8.16 1.13 7.04
CA ALA A 12 8.27 1.70 8.38
C ALA A 12 6.91 1.79 9.08
N TRP A 13 5.84 2.15 8.36
CA TRP A 13 4.48 2.13 8.91
C TRP A 13 4.05 0.72 9.32
N LEU A 14 4.28 -0.28 8.48
CA LEU A 14 3.95 -1.68 8.80
C LEU A 14 4.69 -2.18 10.04
N GLN A 15 5.98 -1.85 10.17
CA GLN A 15 6.79 -2.22 11.33
C GLN A 15 6.45 -1.39 12.57
N HIS A 16 5.92 -0.18 12.41
CA HIS A 16 5.38 0.60 13.51
C HIS A 16 4.13 -0.06 14.10
N VAL A 17 3.23 -0.56 13.24
CA VAL A 17 2.01 -1.27 13.67
C VAL A 17 2.32 -2.66 14.22
N ASN A 18 3.17 -3.43 13.53
CA ASN A 18 3.67 -4.72 14.02
C ASN A 18 5.21 -4.70 14.12
N PRO A 19 5.78 -4.39 15.30
CA PRO A 19 7.23 -4.40 15.51
C PRO A 19 7.91 -5.75 15.31
N ALA A 20 7.16 -6.86 15.35
CA ALA A 20 7.70 -8.20 15.10
C ALA A 20 7.79 -8.52 13.59
N LEU A 21 7.27 -7.66 12.72
CA LEU A 21 7.30 -7.87 11.28
C LEU A 21 8.73 -7.73 10.73
N GLU A 22 9.20 -8.79 10.07
CA GLU A 22 10.52 -8.82 9.44
C GLU A 22 10.65 -7.71 8.38
N GLU A 23 11.78 -6.99 8.40
CA GLU A 23 12.09 -5.89 7.48
C GLU A 23 11.95 -6.31 6.01
N LYS A 24 12.36 -7.53 5.66
CA LYS A 24 12.23 -8.07 4.30
C LYS A 24 10.77 -8.17 3.87
N THR A 25 9.91 -8.62 4.77
CA THR A 25 8.47 -8.73 4.52
C THR A 25 7.83 -7.35 4.44
N ALA A 26 8.16 -6.44 5.35
CA ALA A 26 7.68 -5.06 5.33
C ALA A 26 8.06 -4.32 4.05
N LYS A 27 9.32 -4.44 3.59
CA LYS A 27 9.78 -3.86 2.32
C LYS A 27 9.07 -4.45 1.11
N ARG A 28 8.86 -5.78 1.08
CA ARG A 28 8.11 -6.44 0.01
C ARG A 28 6.68 -5.94 -0.07
N LEU A 29 6.00 -5.82 1.08
CA LEU A 29 4.63 -5.29 1.15
C LEU A 29 4.58 -3.82 0.73
N GLY A 30 5.52 -3.00 1.21
CA GLY A 30 5.64 -1.59 0.79
C GLY A 30 5.85 -1.41 -0.71
N LEU A 31 6.62 -2.29 -1.36
CA LEU A 31 6.75 -2.33 -2.82
C LEU A 31 5.42 -2.62 -3.50
N VAL A 32 4.71 -3.68 -3.09
CA VAL A 32 3.42 -4.04 -3.69
C VAL A 32 2.39 -2.91 -3.53
N MET A 33 2.33 -2.30 -2.34
CA MET A 33 1.44 -1.17 -2.09
C MET A 33 1.78 0.01 -3.00
N MET A 34 3.05 0.40 -3.08
CA MET A 34 3.50 1.50 -3.94
C MET A 34 3.16 1.27 -5.42
N GLU A 35 3.49 0.09 -5.97
CA GLU A 35 3.24 -0.25 -7.38
C GLU A 35 1.76 -0.22 -7.73
N VAL A 36 0.91 -0.81 -6.88
CA VAL A 36 -0.54 -0.81 -7.13
C VAL A 36 -1.11 0.60 -7.00
N GLY A 37 -0.71 1.37 -5.98
CA GLY A 37 -1.13 2.75 -5.82
C GLY A 37 -0.78 3.61 -7.04
N HIS A 38 0.44 3.49 -7.55
CA HIS A 38 0.87 4.20 -8.77
C HIS A 38 0.07 3.79 -10.00
N ALA A 39 -0.10 2.48 -10.25
CA ALA A 39 -0.85 2.00 -11.40
C ALA A 39 -2.31 2.46 -11.37
N CYS A 40 -2.98 2.32 -10.23
CA CYS A 40 -4.37 2.71 -10.02
C CYS A 40 -4.57 4.23 -10.17
N ARG A 41 -3.67 5.04 -9.60
CA ARG A 41 -3.71 6.50 -9.74
C ARG A 41 -3.57 6.94 -11.20
N LEU A 42 -2.67 6.30 -11.95
CA LEU A 42 -2.50 6.59 -13.38
C LEU A 42 -3.74 6.23 -14.22
N VAL A 43 -4.45 5.15 -13.86
CA VAL A 43 -5.70 4.76 -14.52
C VAL A 43 -6.81 5.75 -14.19
N GLY A 44 -7.01 6.06 -12.91
CA GLY A 44 -8.08 6.95 -12.46
C GLY A 44 -7.91 8.39 -12.97
N LEU A 45 -6.68 8.92 -13.00
CA LEU A 45 -6.39 10.27 -13.55
C LEU A 45 -6.71 10.42 -15.04
N LYS A 46 -6.73 9.31 -15.80
CA LYS A 46 -7.10 9.30 -17.23
C LYS A 46 -8.62 9.21 -17.46
N ARG A 47 -9.41 9.06 -16.39
CA ARG A 47 -10.87 8.87 -16.41
C ARG A 47 -11.56 10.03 -15.70
N ASP A 48 -12.86 9.90 -15.43
CA ASP A 48 -13.61 10.85 -14.62
C ASP A 48 -13.37 10.67 -13.11
N ARG A 49 -13.71 11.71 -12.33
CA ARG A 49 -13.55 11.73 -10.87
C ARG A 49 -14.25 10.57 -10.17
N LYS A 50 -15.44 10.17 -10.62
CA LYS A 50 -16.20 9.08 -9.99
C LYS A 50 -15.47 7.74 -10.15
N THR A 51 -14.87 7.51 -11.32
CA THR A 51 -14.05 6.33 -11.58
C THR A 51 -12.77 6.34 -10.74
N PHE A 52 -12.17 7.52 -10.55
CA PHE A 52 -11.01 7.68 -9.68
C PHE A 52 -11.35 7.32 -8.22
N ASP A 53 -12.44 7.87 -7.68
CA ASP A 53 -12.87 7.61 -6.30
C ASP A 53 -13.13 6.11 -6.05
N LEU A 54 -13.81 5.43 -6.99
CA LEU A 54 -14.04 3.97 -6.89
C LEU A 54 -12.74 3.15 -6.91
N ILE A 55 -11.75 3.58 -7.70
CA ILE A 55 -10.45 2.91 -7.75
C ILE A 55 -9.68 3.12 -6.45
N GLU A 56 -9.77 4.30 -5.81
CA GLU A 56 -9.17 4.53 -4.50
C GLU A 56 -9.78 3.62 -3.43
N ASP A 57 -11.12 3.50 -3.40
CA ASP A 57 -11.84 2.61 -2.48
C ASP A 57 -11.41 1.13 -2.65
N ASP A 58 -11.32 0.66 -3.90
CA ASP A 58 -10.89 -0.71 -4.21
C ASP A 58 -9.43 -0.97 -3.79
N VAL A 59 -8.54 0.01 -3.99
CA VAL A 59 -7.13 -0.08 -3.58
C VAL A 59 -7.01 -0.14 -2.07
N GLU A 60 -7.76 0.68 -1.34
CA GLU A 60 -7.77 0.67 0.12
C GLU A 60 -8.21 -0.71 0.66
N ALA A 61 -9.32 -1.24 0.13
CA ALA A 61 -9.82 -2.56 0.52
C ALA A 61 -8.80 -3.68 0.24
N MET A 62 -8.16 -3.65 -0.93
CA MET A 62 -7.14 -4.62 -1.30
C MET A 62 -5.89 -4.51 -0.42
N TRP A 63 -5.42 -3.29 -0.13
CA TRP A 63 -4.29 -3.06 0.77
C TRP A 63 -4.59 -3.57 2.17
N LEU A 64 -5.77 -3.25 2.71
CA LEU A 64 -6.18 -3.73 4.03
C LEU A 64 -6.15 -5.26 4.09
N ALA A 65 -6.81 -5.94 3.13
CA ALA A 65 -6.82 -7.40 3.05
C ALA A 65 -5.41 -8.00 2.93
N LEU A 66 -4.51 -7.35 2.18
CA LEU A 66 -3.12 -7.77 2.03
C LEU A 66 -2.33 -7.66 3.34
N VAL A 67 -2.52 -6.58 4.10
CA VAL A 67 -1.72 -6.31 5.30
C VAL A 67 -2.30 -6.93 6.56
N THR A 68 -3.61 -7.14 6.66
CA THR A 68 -4.29 -7.69 7.86
C THR A 68 -3.59 -8.89 8.49
N PRO A 69 -3.13 -9.92 7.73
CA PRO A 69 -2.43 -11.06 8.32
C PRO A 69 -1.10 -10.74 9.01
N TYR A 70 -0.56 -9.54 8.77
CA TYR A 70 0.73 -9.07 9.28
C TYR A 70 0.60 -7.98 10.34
N LEU A 71 -0.60 -7.50 10.67
CA LEU A 71 -0.77 -6.35 11.56
C LEU A 71 -0.96 -6.71 13.05
N ASN A 72 -1.05 -8.00 13.41
CA ASN A 72 -1.28 -8.45 14.81
C ASN A 72 -2.41 -7.65 15.51
N LEU A 73 -3.55 -7.48 14.84
CA LEU A 73 -4.68 -6.67 15.33
C LEU A 73 -5.60 -7.41 16.32
N ASP A 74 -5.06 -8.40 17.03
CA ASP A 74 -5.78 -9.17 18.05
C ASP A 74 -5.89 -8.41 19.39
#